data_AF-A0A4S1FIS1-F1
#
_entry.id   AF-A0A4S1FIS1-F1
#
_cell.length_a   1.000
_cell.length_b   1.000
_cell.length_c   1.000
_cell.angle_alpha   90.00
_cell.angle_beta   90.00
_cell.angle_gamma   90.00
#
_symmetry.space_group_name_H-M   'P 1'
#
loop_
_entity.id
_entity.type
_entity.pdbx_description
1 polymer ?
#
loop_
_entity_poly.entity_id
_entity_poly.type
_entity_poly.pdbx_seq_one_letter_code
_entity_poly.pdbx_strand_id
1 'polypeptide(L)'
;NDRVGEAIGKYFDRGFSGHVTVIKSGSRFSADCMIRLDSGASLQATGDAQDPTLAFEAAADRLETRLRRYKRRLKSHNSGNGNGEPTDIAYTV
;
A
#
# COMPACT_ATOMS: atom_id res chain seq x y z
N ASN A 1 3.58 17.61 4.47
CA ASN A 1 3.75 16.38 3.67
C ASN A 1 4.23 15.24 4.57
N ASP A 2 3.47 14.87 5.62
CA ASP A 2 3.93 13.91 6.64
C ASP A 2 2.95 12.77 6.96
N ARG A 3 1.67 12.88 6.57
CA ARG A 3 0.64 11.89 6.97
C ARG A 3 0.89 10.49 6.43
N VAL A 4 1.50 10.37 5.25
CA VAL A 4 1.88 9.08 4.66
C VAL A 4 2.97 8.40 5.47
N GLY A 5 4.04 9.14 5.80
CA GLY A 5 5.17 8.61 6.58
C GLY A 5 4.72 8.17 7.97
N GLU A 6 3.84 8.94 8.62
CA GLU A 6 3.31 8.61 9.94
C GLU A 6 2.35 7.41 9.90
N ALA A 7 1.46 7.33 8.90
CA ALA A 7 0.54 6.21 8.75
C ALA A 7 1.28 4.90 8.46
N ILE A 8 2.30 4.92 7.60
CA ILE A 8 3.08 3.72 7.28
C ILE A 8 4.05 3.38 8.42
N GLY A 9 4.64 4.38 9.09
CA GLY A 9 5.51 4.19 10.26
C GLY A 9 4.79 3.48 11.42
N LYS A 10 3.48 3.68 11.59
CA LYS A 10 2.66 2.90 12.55
C LYS A 10 2.61 1.40 12.24
N TYR A 11 2.79 1.01 10.99
CA TYR A 11 2.68 -0.38 10.54
C TYR A 11 4.03 -1.08 10.35
N PHE A 12 5.08 -0.35 9.98
CA PHE A 12 6.41 -0.89 9.69
C PHE A 12 7.50 -0.03 10.34
N ASP A 13 8.00 -0.50 11.47
CA ASP A 13 9.10 0.12 12.25
C ASP A 13 10.50 -0.34 11.78
N ARG A 14 10.54 -1.31 10.87
CA ARG A 14 11.74 -1.82 10.19
C ARG A 14 11.62 -1.49 8.71
N GLY A 15 12.71 -0.96 8.14
CA GLY A 15 12.91 -0.60 6.73
C GLY A 15 11.74 -0.87 5.77
N PHE A 16 11.12 0.21 5.29
CA PHE A 16 10.25 0.15 4.13
C PHE A 16 10.57 1.34 3.24
N SER A 17 10.48 1.15 1.92
CA SER A 17 10.63 2.22 0.94
C SER A 17 9.30 2.42 0.25
N GLY A 18 8.63 3.53 0.55
CA GLY A 18 7.35 3.87 -0.07
C GLY A 18 7.38 5.25 -0.69
N HIS A 19 6.67 5.42 -1.80
CA HIS A 19 6.42 6.72 -2.40
C HIS A 19 4.95 6.86 -2.77
N VAL A 20 4.48 8.11 -2.78
CA VAL A 20 3.12 8.47 -3.15
C VAL A 20 3.19 9.51 -4.25
N THR A 21 2.49 9.25 -5.34
CA THR A 21 2.42 10.11 -6.50
C THR A 21 0.98 10.54 -6.69
N VAL A 22 0.72 11.84 -6.62
CA VAL A 22 -0.61 12.40 -6.91
C VAL A 22 -0.55 13.06 -8.28
N ILE A 23 -1.41 12.59 -9.19
CA ILE A 23 -1.52 13.05 -10.56
C ILE A 23 -2.89 13.71 -10.74
N LYS A 24 -2.89 14.89 -11.39
CA LYS A 24 -4.13 15.54 -11.81
C LYS A 24 -4.58 14.95 -13.15
N SER A 25 -5.69 14.22 -13.14
CA SER A 25 -6.31 13.59 -14.30
C SER A 25 -7.54 14.40 -14.74
N GLY A 26 -7.29 15.54 -15.39
CA GLY A 26 -8.35 16.44 -15.86
C GLY A 26 -9.08 17.13 -14.70
N SER A 27 -10.38 16.82 -14.54
CA SER A 27 -11.24 17.32 -13.46
C SER A 27 -11.15 16.49 -12.17
N ARG A 28 -10.39 15.39 -12.19
CA ARG A 28 -10.18 14.49 -11.04
C ARG A 28 -8.70 14.41 -10.70
N PHE A 29 -8.43 13.85 -9.53
CA PHE A 29 -7.11 13.52 -9.02
C PHE A 29 -7.01 12.01 -8.84
N SER A 30 -5.85 11.46 -9.18
CA SER A 30 -5.48 10.10 -8.85
C SER A 30 -4.27 10.13 -7.93
N ALA A 31 -4.34 9.43 -6.81
CA ALA A 31 -3.19 9.16 -5.96
C ALA A 31 -2.77 7.71 -6.14
N ASP A 32 -1.49 7.50 -6.43
CA ASP A 32 -0.87 6.18 -6.48
C ASP A 32 0.12 6.04 -5.32
N CYS A 33 -0.05 5.00 -4.53
CA CYS A 33 0.78 4.71 -3.37
C CYS A 33 1.48 3.37 -3.59
N MET A 34 2.82 3.38 -3.61
CA MET A 34 3.64 2.17 -3.72
C MET A 34 4.51 2.02 -2.48
N ILE A 35 4.55 0.82 -1.91
CA ILE A 35 5.40 0.44 -0.79
C ILE A 35 6.18 -0.82 -1.17
N ARG A 36 7.48 -0.80 -0.94
CA ARG A 36 8.37 -1.95 -0.98
C ARG A 36 8.78 -2.31 0.44
N LEU A 37 8.56 -3.57 0.79
CA LEU A 37 8.95 -4.15 2.06
C LEU A 37 10.30 -4.85 1.92
N ASP A 38 11.10 -4.87 3.00
CA ASP A 38 12.38 -5.59 3.04
C ASP A 38 12.25 -7.10 2.81
N SER A 39 11.04 -7.65 3.00
CA SER A 39 10.71 -9.04 2.65
C SER A 39 10.69 -9.33 1.15
N GLY A 40 10.91 -8.32 0.30
CA GLY A 40 10.84 -8.40 -1.15
C GLY A 40 9.44 -8.20 -1.73
N ALA A 41 8.43 -7.98 -0.89
CA ALA A 41 7.05 -7.74 -1.34
C ALA A 41 6.83 -6.27 -1.76
N SER A 42 6.20 -6.08 -2.91
CA SER A 42 5.66 -4.80 -3.38
C SER A 42 4.15 -4.73 -3.13
N LEU A 43 3.69 -3.62 -2.57
CA LEU A 43 2.28 -3.32 -2.39
C LEU A 43 1.99 -1.97 -3.05
N GLN A 44 1.06 -1.97 -4.00
CA GLN A 44 0.58 -0.76 -4.65
C GLN A 44 -0.92 -0.59 -4.40
N ALA A 45 -1.38 0.65 -4.31
CA ALA A 45 -2.79 0.99 -4.31
C ALA A 45 -3.00 2.37 -4.95
N THR A 46 -4.02 2.47 -5.79
CA THR A 46 -4.41 3.72 -6.44
C THR A 46 -5.78 4.15 -5.91
N GLY A 47 -6.02 5.45 -5.78
CA GLY A 47 -7.29 6.05 -5.42
C GLY A 47 -7.61 7.23 -6.32
N ASP A 48 -8.87 7.43 -6.62
CA ASP A 48 -9.36 8.49 -7.51
C ASP A 48 -10.48 9.29 -6.84
N ALA A 49 -10.44 10.61 -6.96
CA ALA A 49 -11.48 11.50 -6.46
C ALA A 49 -11.47 12.86 -7.16
N GLN A 50 -12.50 13.68 -6.93
CA GLN A 50 -12.53 15.08 -7.41
C GLN A 50 -11.63 16.02 -6.60
N ASP A 51 -11.25 15.62 -5.39
CA ASP A 51 -10.36 16.37 -4.51
C ASP A 51 -9.04 15.61 -4.34
N PRO A 52 -7.88 16.29 -4.37
CA PRO A 52 -6.58 15.63 -4.20
C PRO A 52 -6.44 14.93 -2.84
N THR A 53 -7.03 15.49 -1.78
CA THR A 53 -7.03 14.92 -0.43
C THR A 53 -7.86 13.63 -0.41
N LEU A 54 -9.06 13.66 -1.01
CA LEU A 54 -9.92 12.48 -1.10
C LEU A 54 -9.31 11.37 -1.96
N ALA A 55 -8.62 11.72 -3.05
CA ALA A 55 -7.94 10.76 -3.89
C ALA A 55 -6.83 10.05 -3.10
N PHE A 56 -6.09 10.83 -2.31
CA PHE A 56 -5.08 10.33 -1.40
C PHE A 56 -5.67 9.43 -0.31
N GLU A 57 -6.74 9.85 0.37
CA GLU A 57 -7.41 9.04 1.41
C GLU A 57 -7.91 7.71 0.83
N ALA A 58 -8.54 7.72 -0.35
CA ALA A 58 -8.96 6.51 -1.03
C ALA A 58 -7.80 5.57 -1.37
N ALA A 59 -6.64 6.11 -1.77
CA ALA A 59 -5.44 5.32 -2.03
C ALA A 59 -4.85 4.76 -0.73
N ALA A 60 -4.82 5.56 0.35
CA ALA A 60 -4.32 5.19 1.67
C ALA A 60 -5.16 4.06 2.30
N ASP A 61 -6.49 4.14 2.26
CA ASP A 61 -7.39 3.12 2.81
C ASP A 61 -7.21 1.75 2.11
N ARG A 62 -7.05 1.79 0.78
CA ARG A 62 -6.77 0.60 -0.04
C ARG A 62 -5.40 0.01 0.32
N LEU A 63 -4.39 0.86 0.48
CA LEU A 63 -3.03 0.45 0.87
C LEU A 63 -3.02 -0.17 2.26
N GLU A 64 -3.67 0.46 3.24
CA GLU A 64 -3.82 -0.04 4.62
C GLU A 64 -4.50 -1.41 4.63
N THR A 65 -5.57 -1.58 3.86
CA THR A 65 -6.25 -2.89 3.73
C THR A 65 -5.31 -3.97 3.20
N ARG A 66 -4.49 -3.66 2.19
CA ARG A 66 -3.49 -4.59 1.63
C ARG A 66 -2.38 -4.90 2.65
N LEU A 67 -1.86 -3.89 3.34
CA LEU A 67 -0.84 -4.05 4.40
C LEU A 67 -1.36 -4.94 5.52
N ARG A 68 -2.58 -4.71 6.00
CA ARG A 68 -3.22 -5.52 7.04
C ARG A 68 -3.39 -6.98 6.60
N ARG A 69 -3.82 -7.21 5.36
CA ARG A 69 -3.92 -8.56 4.79
C ARG A 69 -2.55 -9.22 4.70
N TYR A 70 -1.52 -8.50 4.24
CA TYR A 70 -0.16 -9.01 4.15
C TYR A 70 0.39 -9.41 5.52
N LYS A 71 0.27 -8.53 6.54
CA LYS A 71 0.65 -8.82 7.93
C LYS A 71 -0.08 -10.06 8.48
N ARG A 72 -1.37 -10.19 8.21
CA ARG A 72 -2.17 -11.37 8.61
C ARG A 72 -1.66 -12.63 7.93
N ARG A 73 -1.33 -12.59 6.63
CA ARG A 73 -0.74 -13.72 5.89
C ARG A 73 0.59 -14.10 6.53
N LEU A 74 1.49 -13.15 6.78
CA LEU A 74 2.80 -13.43 7.39
C LEU A 74 2.67 -14.11 8.76
N LYS A 75 1.78 -13.61 9.63
CA LYS A 75 1.51 -14.23 10.94
C LYS A 75 0.94 -15.66 10.80
N SER A 76 0.09 -15.88 9.81
CA SER A 76 -0.47 -17.21 9.51
C SER A 76 0.57 -18.21 9.01
N HIS A 77 1.56 -17.77 8.22
CA HIS A 77 2.63 -18.63 7.70
C HIS A 77 3.66 -19.01 8.79
N ASN A 78 3.82 -18.17 9.81
CA ASN A 78 4.66 -18.50 10.97
C ASN A 78 4.06 -19.58 11.89
N SER A 79 2.79 -19.96 11.68
CA SER A 79 2.10 -21.01 12.45
C SER A 79 2.03 -22.37 11.73
N GLY A 80 2.54 -22.48 10.51
CA GLY A 80 2.56 -23.73 9.76
C GLY A 80 3.50 -23.64 8.57
N ASN A 81 4.61 -24.39 8.62
CA ASN A 81 5.55 -24.56 7.52
C ASN A 81 4.83 -24.84 6.18
N GLY A 82 5.08 -24.03 5.15
CA GLY A 82 4.71 -24.37 3.78
C GLY A 82 4.58 -23.18 2.83
N ASN A 83 5.61 -22.98 1.98
CA ASN A 83 5.56 -22.33 0.66
C ASN A 83 4.53 -21.20 0.44
N GLY A 84 4.91 -19.97 0.80
CA GLY A 84 4.19 -18.76 0.39
C GLY A 84 4.93 -18.05 -0.74
N GLU A 85 4.70 -18.48 -1.99
CA GLU A 85 5.10 -17.70 -3.16
C GLU A 85 4.46 -16.31 -3.06
N PRO A 86 5.24 -15.20 -3.10
CA PRO A 86 4.68 -13.86 -3.09
C PRO A 86 4.06 -13.63 -4.46
N THR A 87 2.78 -13.98 -4.61
CA THR A 87 2.03 -13.61 -5.80
C THR A 87 1.91 -12.09 -5.81
N ASP A 88 2.79 -11.46 -6.55
CA ASP A 88 2.68 -10.10 -7.08
C ASP A 88 1.46 -10.11 -8.02
N ILE A 89 0.28 -10.06 -7.41
CA ILE A 89 -0.97 -9.80 -8.13
C ILE A 89 -1.12 -8.29 -8.18
N ALA A 90 -0.36 -7.69 -9.09
CA ALA A 90 -0.75 -6.46 -9.75
C ALA A 90 -2.10 -6.72 -10.44
N TYR A 91 -3.19 -6.55 -9.69
CA TYR A 91 -4.53 -6.52 -10.28
C TYR A 91 -4.62 -5.28 -11.18
N THR A 92 -4.37 -5.47 -12.47
CA THR A 92 -4.84 -4.59 -13.54
C THR A 92 -5.87 -5.37 -14.37
N VAL A 93 -7.16 -5.16 -14.07
CA VAL A 93 -8.29 -5.36 -14.99
C VAL A 93 -9.22 -4.18 -14.80
#